data_AF-A0A843VX36-F1
#
_entry.id   AF-A0A843VX36-F1
#
_cell.length_a   1.000
_cell.length_b   1.000
_cell.length_c   1.000
_cell.angle_alpha   90.00
_cell.angle_beta   90.00
_cell.angle_gamma   90.00
#
_symmetry.space_group_name_H-M   'P 1'
#
loop_
_entity.id
_entity.type
_entity.pdbx_description
1 polymer ?
#
loop_
_entity_poly.entity_id
_entity_poly.type
_entity_poly.pdbx_seq_one_letter_code
_entity_poly.pdbx_strand_id
1 'polypeptide(L)'
;FFLELMKVPRVESKLRVFSFKIQFGSQISDFRKSLSTINSGCEEIRNSIKLKEIMKKILFLGNTLNQGTARGSAIGFRLDSLLKLTDTRATNNKMTLMHYLCKVLASRSPNLLDFHEDLISLEAASKIQLKPLAEEMQAITKGLEKVELELTASENDGPVSEVFRKVFSDRFT
;
A
#
# COMPACT_ATOMS: atom_id res chain seq x y z
N PHE A 1 -28.29 7.77 37.48
CA PHE A 1 -27.45 7.43 36.31
C PHE A 1 -26.99 5.98 36.36
N PHE A 2 -26.03 5.58 37.21
CA PHE A 2 -25.50 4.20 37.22
C PHE A 2 -26.55 3.10 37.45
N LEU A 3 -27.54 3.34 38.32
CA LEU A 3 -28.65 2.40 38.53
C LEU A 3 -29.49 2.16 37.26
N GLU A 4 -29.65 3.16 36.40
CA GLU A 4 -30.32 3.00 35.10
C GLU A 4 -29.43 2.28 34.09
N LEU A 5 -28.12 2.57 34.11
CA LEU A 5 -27.13 1.91 33.27
C LEU A 5 -27.05 0.40 33.56
N MET A 6 -27.16 0.00 34.83
CA MET A 6 -27.18 -1.41 35.26
C MET A 6 -28.39 -2.20 34.74
N LYS A 7 -29.48 -1.53 34.35
CA LYS A 7 -30.63 -2.18 33.73
C LYS A 7 -30.36 -2.59 32.27
N VAL A 8 -29.31 -2.05 31.65
CA VAL A 8 -28.94 -2.37 30.27
C VAL A 8 -28.06 -3.63 30.26
N PRO A 9 -28.51 -4.74 29.66
CA PRO A 9 -27.71 -5.96 29.56
C PRO A 9 -26.44 -5.70 28.76
N ARG A 10 -25.31 -6.19 29.27
CA ARG A 10 -23.99 -6.13 28.61
C ARG A 10 -23.65 -4.70 28.13
N VAL A 11 -23.98 -3.68 28.93
CA VAL A 11 -23.82 -2.27 28.55
C VAL A 11 -22.42 -1.93 28.03
N GLU A 12 -21.36 -2.50 28.64
CA GLU A 12 -19.99 -2.30 28.19
C GLU A 12 -19.76 -2.82 26.76
N SER A 13 -20.26 -4.03 26.44
CA SER A 13 -20.16 -4.63 25.10
C SER A 13 -20.86 -3.75 24.06
N LYS A 14 -22.09 -3.30 24.36
CA LYS A 14 -22.86 -2.41 23.49
C LYS A 14 -22.16 -1.08 23.26
N LEU A 15 -21.60 -0.47 24.31
CA LEU A 15 -20.84 0.77 24.20
C LEU A 15 -19.60 0.61 23.31
N ARG A 16 -18.86 -0.50 23.43
CA ARG A 16 -17.72 -0.79 22.55
C ARG A 16 -18.16 -0.91 21.08
N VAL A 17 -19.28 -1.59 20.83
CA VAL A 17 -19.84 -1.79 19.49
C VAL A 17 -20.37 -0.47 18.90
N PHE A 18 -20.98 0.41 19.71
CA PHE A 18 -21.30 1.79 19.32
C PHE A 18 -20.07 2.62 18.98
N SER A 19 -19.03 2.57 19.81
CA SER A 19 -17.78 3.27 19.55
C SER A 19 -17.15 2.81 18.24
N PHE A 20 -17.13 1.50 17.99
CA PHE A 20 -16.66 0.93 16.73
C PHE A 20 -17.49 1.44 15.54
N LYS A 21 -18.82 1.41 15.63
CA LYS A 21 -19.72 1.90 14.57
C LYS A 21 -19.45 3.35 14.18
N ILE A 22 -19.17 4.21 15.17
CA ILE A 22 -18.85 5.63 14.93
C ILE A 22 -17.55 5.78 14.14
N GLN A 23 -16.54 4.95 14.43
CA GLN A 23 -15.21 5.01 13.81
C GLN A 23 -15.10 4.22 12.51
N PHE A 24 -15.96 3.22 12.31
CA PHE A 24 -15.88 2.25 11.21
C PHE A 24 -15.83 2.91 9.84
N GLY A 25 -16.66 3.94 9.62
CA GLY A 25 -16.73 4.63 8.31
C GLY A 25 -15.41 5.27 7.90
N SER A 26 -14.74 5.98 8.81
CA SER A 26 -13.41 6.53 8.55
C SER A 26 -12.35 5.44 8.41
N GLN A 27 -12.36 4.44 9.31
CA GLN A 27 -11.38 3.35 9.30
C GLN A 27 -11.41 2.58 7.98
N ILE A 28 -12.60 2.16 7.52
CA ILE A 28 -12.71 1.40 6.28
C ILE A 28 -12.36 2.25 5.04
N SER A 29 -12.68 3.55 5.08
CA SER A 29 -12.32 4.49 4.02
C SER A 29 -10.80 4.64 3.89
N ASP A 30 -10.11 4.90 5.01
CA ASP A 30 -8.66 5.09 5.05
C ASP A 30 -7.91 3.79 4.70
N PHE A 31 -8.39 2.65 5.21
CA PHE A 31 -7.88 1.33 4.87
C PHE A 31 -7.98 1.05 3.36
N ARG A 32 -9.17 1.28 2.76
CA ARG A 32 -9.39 1.10 1.31
C ARG A 32 -8.52 2.02 0.47
N LYS A 33 -8.37 3.29 0.88
CA LYS A 33 -7.52 4.25 0.18
C LYS A 33 -6.06 3.80 0.16
N SER A 34 -5.56 3.28 1.29
CA SER A 34 -4.20 2.75 1.40
C SER A 34 -4.00 1.55 0.47
N LEU A 35 -4.92 0.59 0.46
CA LEU A 35 -4.88 -0.56 -0.45
C LEU A 35 -4.94 -0.15 -1.92
N SER A 36 -5.82 0.79 -2.26
CA SER A 36 -5.92 1.31 -3.63
C SER A 36 -4.61 1.94 -4.08
N THR A 37 -3.95 2.70 -3.20
CA THR A 37 -2.68 3.36 -3.50
C THR A 37 -1.57 2.34 -3.75
N ILE A 38 -1.47 1.29 -2.92
CA ILE A 38 -0.53 0.18 -3.13
C ILE A 38 -0.79 -0.51 -4.46
N ASN A 39 -2.06 -0.84 -4.74
CA ASN A 39 -2.44 -1.54 -5.95
C ASN A 39 -2.12 -0.73 -7.20
N SER A 40 -2.44 0.57 -7.21
CA SER A 40 -2.08 1.48 -8.31
C SER A 40 -0.57 1.52 -8.52
N GLY A 41 0.22 1.69 -7.47
CA GLY A 41 1.69 1.70 -7.59
C GLY A 41 2.26 0.38 -8.16
N CYS A 42 1.70 -0.76 -7.76
CA CYS A 42 2.09 -2.07 -8.32
C CYS A 42 1.73 -2.19 -9.81
N GLU A 43 0.53 -1.79 -10.20
CA GLU A 43 0.08 -1.82 -11.59
C GLU A 43 0.87 -0.85 -12.48
N GLU A 44 1.14 0.35 -12.00
CA GLU A 44 1.99 1.35 -12.66
C GLU A 44 3.39 0.78 -12.97
N ILE A 45 4.06 0.19 -11.97
CA ILE A 45 5.37 -0.47 -12.17
C ILE A 45 5.25 -1.61 -13.20
N ARG A 46 4.22 -2.46 -13.06
CA ARG A 46 4.04 -3.65 -13.91
C ARG A 46 3.76 -3.26 -15.35
N ASN A 47 3.05 -2.16 -15.58
CA ASN A 47 2.52 -1.79 -16.88
C ASN A 47 3.36 -0.72 -17.59
N SER A 48 4.21 0.04 -16.89
CA SER A 48 5.08 1.04 -17.53
C SER A 48 6.03 0.40 -18.55
N ILE A 49 5.76 0.68 -19.82
CA ILE A 49 6.61 0.28 -20.95
C ILE A 49 7.94 1.05 -20.88
N LYS A 50 7.88 2.33 -20.49
CA LYS A 50 9.06 3.19 -20.40
C LYS A 50 10.04 2.66 -19.36
N LEU A 51 9.56 2.27 -18.17
CA LEU A 51 10.39 1.67 -17.13
C LEU A 51 11.06 0.38 -17.63
N LYS A 52 10.32 -0.50 -18.32
CA LYS A 52 10.88 -1.74 -18.89
C LYS A 52 12.01 -1.47 -19.89
N GLU A 53 11.84 -0.49 -20.77
CA GLU A 53 12.87 -0.12 -21.75
C GLU A 53 14.11 0.49 -21.08
N ILE A 54 13.94 1.29 -20.02
CA ILE A 54 15.06 1.80 -19.21
C ILE A 54 15.81 0.63 -18.56
N MET A 55 15.11 -0.33 -17.96
CA MET A 55 15.73 -1.51 -17.34
C MET A 55 16.53 -2.34 -18.37
N LYS A 56 16.02 -2.51 -19.59
CA LYS A 56 16.77 -3.18 -20.68
C LYS A 56 18.05 -2.44 -21.05
N LYS A 57 18.00 -1.10 -21.14
CA LYS A 57 19.19 -0.28 -21.44
C LYS A 57 20.22 -0.37 -20.31
N ILE A 58 19.78 -0.39 -19.05
CA ILE A 58 20.66 -0.60 -17.89
C ILE A 58 21.31 -1.98 -17.95
N LEU A 59 20.55 -3.03 -18.25
CA LEU A 59 21.07 -4.39 -18.40
C LEU A 59 22.13 -4.45 -19.51
N PHE A 60 21.84 -3.84 -20.66
CA PHE A 60 22.78 -3.76 -21.78
C PHE A 60 24.09 -3.08 -21.38
N LEU A 61 24.01 -1.89 -20.76
CA LEU A 61 25.19 -1.18 -20.28
C LEU A 61 25.98 -1.99 -19.25
N GLY A 62 25.29 -2.61 -18.29
CA GLY A 62 25.90 -3.49 -17.31
C GLY A 62 26.66 -4.65 -17.95
N ASN A 63 26.06 -5.33 -18.94
CA ASN A 63 26.68 -6.43 -19.65
C ASN A 63 27.89 -5.99 -20.48
N THR A 64 27.82 -4.82 -21.13
CA THR A 64 28.97 -4.27 -21.87
C THR A 64 30.13 -3.94 -20.94
N LEU A 65 29.86 -3.28 -19.81
CA LEU A 65 30.91 -2.89 -18.86
C LEU A 65 31.54 -4.08 -18.15
N ASN A 66 30.77 -5.14 -17.92
CA ASN A 66 31.23 -6.34 -17.22
C ASN A 66 31.62 -7.48 -18.18
N GLN A 67 31.82 -7.19 -19.47
CA GLN A 67 32.22 -8.19 -20.46
C GLN A 67 33.52 -8.89 -20.03
N GLY A 68 33.54 -10.22 -20.10
CA GLY A 68 34.70 -11.03 -19.69
C GLY A 68 34.83 -11.24 -18.17
N THR A 69 33.89 -10.74 -17.36
CA THR A 69 33.82 -11.00 -15.92
C THR A 69 32.68 -11.96 -15.58
N ALA A 70 32.65 -12.49 -14.35
CA ALA A 70 31.54 -13.29 -13.84
C ALA A 70 30.19 -12.53 -13.77
N ARG A 71 30.20 -11.19 -13.95
CA ARG A 71 29.01 -10.34 -13.97
C ARG A 71 28.56 -9.96 -15.39
N GLY A 72 29.27 -10.42 -16.41
CA GLY A 72 28.87 -10.24 -17.82
C GLY A 72 27.74 -11.21 -18.21
N SER A 73 27.11 -10.94 -19.36
CA SER A 73 26.05 -11.80 -19.94
C SER A 73 24.88 -12.11 -18.99
N ALA A 74 24.56 -11.19 -18.08
CA ALA A 74 23.42 -11.31 -17.20
C ALA A 74 22.10 -11.24 -17.99
N ILE A 75 21.10 -12.02 -17.57
CA ILE A 75 19.73 -11.98 -18.11
C ILE A 75 18.83 -10.96 -17.40
N GLY A 76 19.28 -10.46 -16.25
CA GLY A 76 18.58 -9.52 -15.41
C GLY A 76 19.45 -9.08 -14.24
N PHE A 77 18.95 -8.11 -13.47
CA PHE A 77 19.63 -7.62 -12.27
C PHE A 77 18.61 -7.33 -11.18
N ARG A 78 19.07 -7.29 -9.94
CA ARG A 78 18.25 -6.92 -8.78
C ARG A 78 18.09 -5.40 -8.72
N LEU A 79 16.94 -4.90 -8.27
CA LEU A 79 16.63 -3.47 -8.21
C LEU A 79 17.58 -2.65 -7.31
N ASP A 80 18.12 -3.26 -6.26
CA ASP A 80 19.17 -2.67 -5.40
C ASP A 80 20.41 -2.23 -6.21
N SER A 81 20.66 -2.85 -7.36
CA SER A 81 21.80 -2.53 -8.22
C SER A 81 21.63 -1.21 -8.96
N LEU A 82 20.43 -0.61 -9.00
CA LEU A 82 20.20 0.71 -9.56
C LEU A 82 21.01 1.80 -8.83
N LEU A 83 21.21 1.64 -7.51
CA LEU A 83 22.03 2.56 -6.71
C LEU A 83 23.49 2.61 -7.19
N LYS A 84 23.99 1.52 -7.80
CA LYS A 84 25.38 1.48 -8.31
C LYS A 84 25.59 2.34 -9.55
N LEU A 85 24.53 2.77 -10.22
CA LEU A 85 24.62 3.66 -11.39
C LEU A 85 25.15 5.04 -11.01
N THR A 86 24.85 5.51 -9.80
CA THR A 86 25.38 6.77 -9.27
C THR A 86 26.81 6.63 -8.75
N ASP A 87 27.22 5.43 -8.38
CA ASP A 87 28.56 5.16 -7.83
C ASP A 87 29.60 4.86 -8.92
N THR A 88 29.18 4.22 -10.02
CA THR A 88 30.06 3.84 -11.12
C THR A 88 30.46 5.07 -11.92
N ARG A 89 31.75 5.41 -11.94
CA ARG A 89 32.29 6.61 -12.61
C ARG A 89 33.15 6.28 -13.81
N ALA A 90 33.16 7.19 -14.77
CA ALA A 90 34.16 7.21 -15.83
C ALA A 90 35.56 7.45 -15.24
N THR A 91 36.62 7.04 -15.96
CA THR A 91 38.02 7.15 -15.53
C THR A 91 38.45 8.57 -15.13
N ASN A 92 37.81 9.59 -15.72
CA ASN A 92 38.05 10.99 -15.40
C ASN A 92 37.28 11.52 -14.17
N ASN A 93 36.49 10.67 -13.49
CA ASN A 93 35.63 10.96 -12.35
C ASN A 93 34.55 12.05 -12.53
N LYS A 94 34.44 12.66 -13.71
CA LYS A 94 33.51 13.76 -14.00
C LYS A 94 32.08 13.30 -14.31
N MET A 95 31.90 12.03 -14.64
CA MET A 95 30.62 11.49 -15.10
C MET A 95 30.34 10.14 -14.44
N THR A 96 29.12 9.94 -13.96
CA THR A 96 28.65 8.63 -13.48
C THR A 96 27.92 7.88 -14.59
N LEU A 97 27.73 6.58 -14.42
CA LEU A 97 26.96 5.76 -15.35
C LEU A 97 25.51 6.25 -15.46
N MET A 98 24.93 6.77 -14.36
CA MET A 98 23.61 7.41 -14.38
C MET A 98 23.58 8.65 -15.29
N HIS A 99 24.57 9.55 -15.18
CA HIS A 99 24.67 10.71 -16.07
C HIS A 99 24.76 10.26 -17.55
N TYR A 100 25.54 9.20 -17.81
CA TYR A 100 25.69 8.66 -19.16
C TYR A 100 24.38 8.10 -19.68
N LEU A 101 23.67 7.30 -18.87
CA LEU A 101 22.35 6.79 -19.20
C LEU A 101 21.39 7.92 -19.56
N CYS A 102 21.28 8.96 -18.74
CA CYS A 102 20.42 10.12 -19.02
C CYS A 102 20.78 10.79 -20.36
N LYS A 103 22.06 10.99 -20.66
CA LYS A 103 22.52 11.57 -21.94
C LYS A 103 22.14 10.69 -23.14
N VAL A 104 22.29 9.38 -23.00
CA VAL A 104 21.91 8.41 -24.05
C VAL A 104 20.40 8.39 -24.24
N LEU A 105 19.61 8.42 -23.16
CA LEU A 105 18.16 8.50 -23.23
C LEU A 105 17.71 9.80 -23.91
N ALA A 106 18.24 10.95 -23.50
CA ALA A 106 17.91 12.25 -24.11
C ALA A 106 18.20 12.31 -25.61
N SER A 107 19.30 11.68 -26.06
CA SER A 107 19.69 11.71 -27.48
C SER A 107 18.99 10.66 -28.35
N ARG A 108 18.65 9.48 -27.80
CA ARG A 108 18.15 8.35 -28.61
C ARG A 108 16.71 7.94 -28.31
N SER A 109 16.19 8.26 -27.14
CA SER A 109 14.87 7.83 -26.68
C SER A 109 14.29 8.84 -25.66
N PRO A 110 14.13 10.13 -26.06
CA PRO A 110 13.76 11.20 -25.12
C PRO A 110 12.39 10.97 -24.46
N ASN A 111 11.50 10.25 -25.14
CA ASN A 111 10.19 9.80 -24.62
C ASN A 111 10.27 8.83 -23.43
N LEU A 112 11.48 8.44 -22.99
CA LEU A 112 11.68 7.64 -21.79
C LEU A 112 12.03 8.51 -20.57
N LEU A 113 12.36 9.80 -20.76
CA LEU A 113 12.77 10.68 -19.65
C LEU A 113 11.62 11.03 -18.72
N ASP A 114 10.40 11.00 -19.22
CA ASP A 114 9.15 11.22 -18.48
C ASP A 114 8.54 9.91 -17.96
N PHE A 115 9.31 8.84 -17.81
CA PHE A 115 8.79 7.55 -17.29
C PHE A 115 8.18 7.65 -15.89
N HIS A 116 8.57 8.65 -15.11
CA HIS A 116 8.04 8.90 -13.78
C HIS A 116 6.57 9.34 -13.81
N GLU A 117 6.10 9.90 -14.93
CA GLU A 117 4.68 10.22 -15.16
C GLU A 117 3.83 8.94 -15.26
N ASP A 118 4.43 7.78 -15.56
CA ASP A 118 3.73 6.50 -15.52
C ASP A 118 3.59 5.96 -14.08
N LEU A 119 4.25 6.57 -13.08
CA LEU A 119 4.46 6.04 -11.72
C LEU A 119 3.94 6.98 -10.61
N ILE A 120 2.81 7.66 -10.87
CA ILE A 120 2.27 8.73 -10.01
C ILE A 120 1.93 8.26 -8.58
N SER A 121 1.53 7.00 -8.40
CA SER A 121 1.15 6.45 -7.10
C SER A 121 2.33 5.87 -6.34
N LEU A 122 3.48 5.68 -7.01
CA LEU A 122 4.63 4.96 -6.45
C LEU A 122 5.18 5.62 -5.19
N GLU A 123 5.31 6.95 -5.17
CA GLU A 123 5.83 7.67 -4.00
C GLU A 123 4.89 7.50 -2.80
N ALA A 124 3.59 7.69 -2.99
CA ALA A 124 2.60 7.51 -1.93
C ALA A 124 2.56 6.06 -1.45
N ALA A 125 2.58 5.08 -2.36
CA ALA A 125 2.62 3.67 -2.04
C ALA A 125 3.86 3.29 -1.21
N SER A 126 5.03 3.86 -1.52
CA SER A 126 6.28 3.58 -0.81
C SER A 126 6.27 4.00 0.66
N LYS A 127 5.39 4.93 1.04
CA LYS A 127 5.24 5.45 2.41
C LYS A 127 4.29 4.59 3.26
N ILE A 128 3.53 3.68 2.66
CA ILE A 128 2.56 2.84 3.37
C ILE A 128 3.27 1.64 3.98
N GLN A 129 3.11 1.46 5.29
CA GLN A 129 3.67 0.32 6.01
C GLN A 129 2.67 -0.83 6.06
N LEU A 130 3.07 -2.00 5.56
CA LEU A 130 2.19 -3.18 5.48
C LEU A 130 1.80 -3.75 6.85
N LYS A 131 2.66 -3.63 7.85
CA LYS A 131 2.39 -4.16 9.20
C LYS A 131 1.24 -3.39 9.90
N PRO A 132 1.30 -2.05 10.04
CA PRO A 132 0.16 -1.27 10.55
C PRO A 132 -1.13 -1.49 9.75
N LEU A 133 -1.02 -1.62 8.42
CA LEU A 133 -2.18 -1.88 7.56
C LEU A 133 -2.83 -3.25 7.88
N ALA A 134 -2.01 -4.29 8.11
CA ALA A 134 -2.52 -5.60 8.53
C ALA A 134 -3.14 -5.58 9.93
N GLU A 135 -2.57 -4.81 10.86
CA GLU A 135 -3.12 -4.59 12.20
C GLU A 135 -4.48 -3.87 12.14
N GLU A 136 -4.62 -2.87 11.27
CA GLU A 136 -5.89 -2.19 11.01
C GLU A 136 -6.94 -3.13 10.43
N MET A 137 -6.59 -3.94 9.43
CA MET A 137 -7.48 -4.97 8.90
C MET A 137 -7.98 -5.91 10.01
N GLN A 138 -7.07 -6.38 10.86
CA GLN A 138 -7.43 -7.26 11.98
C GLN A 138 -8.34 -6.56 12.98
N ALA A 139 -8.10 -5.28 13.27
CA ALA A 139 -8.94 -4.48 14.16
C ALA A 139 -10.35 -4.31 13.60
N ILE A 140 -10.48 -4.03 12.30
CA ILE A 140 -11.75 -3.93 11.59
C ILE A 140 -12.51 -5.26 11.65
N THR A 141 -11.86 -6.38 11.29
CA THR A 141 -12.48 -7.71 11.32
C THR A 141 -12.96 -8.08 12.72
N LYS A 142 -12.12 -7.91 13.75
CA LYS A 142 -12.50 -8.18 15.14
C LYS A 142 -13.62 -7.25 15.63
N GLY A 143 -13.66 -6.01 15.14
CA GLY A 143 -14.73 -5.06 15.44
C GLY A 143 -16.07 -5.54 14.89
N LEU A 144 -16.08 -6.01 13.64
CA LEU A 144 -17.27 -6.61 13.00
C LEU A 144 -17.71 -7.91 13.69
N GLU A 145 -16.77 -8.79 14.06
CA GLU A 145 -17.09 -10.00 14.84
C GLU A 145 -17.78 -9.66 16.17
N LYS A 146 -17.29 -8.64 16.88
CA LYS A 146 -17.90 -8.18 18.14
C LYS A 146 -19.29 -7.60 17.94
N VAL A 147 -19.51 -6.89 16.83
CA VAL A 147 -20.84 -6.38 16.45
C VAL A 147 -21.80 -7.56 16.28
N GLU A 148 -21.42 -8.56 15.49
CA GLU A 148 -22.25 -9.72 15.21
C GLU A 148 -22.60 -10.48 16.50
N LEU A 149 -21.59 -10.75 17.33
CA LEU A 149 -21.79 -11.44 18.62
C LEU A 149 -22.74 -10.69 19.56
N GLU A 150 -22.61 -9.36 19.67
CA GLU A 150 -23.52 -8.59 20.52
C GLU A 150 -24.92 -8.46 19.92
N LEU A 151 -25.03 -8.39 18.59
CA LEU A 151 -26.32 -8.37 17.91
C LEU A 151 -27.10 -9.65 18.21
N THR A 152 -26.46 -10.82 18.02
CA THR A 152 -27.05 -12.13 18.37
C THR A 152 -27.39 -12.21 19.87
N ALA A 153 -26.46 -11.82 20.76
CA ALA A 153 -26.72 -11.89 22.21
C ALA A 153 -27.89 -11.00 22.64
N SER A 154 -28.12 -9.88 21.94
CA SER A 154 -29.19 -8.92 22.26
C SER A 154 -30.60 -9.35 21.84
N GLU A 155 -30.76 -10.46 21.12
CA GLU A 155 -32.06 -11.02 20.76
C GLU A 155 -32.90 -11.35 22.02
N ASN A 156 -32.24 -11.85 23.06
CA ASN A 156 -32.86 -12.33 24.29
C ASN A 156 -33.02 -11.25 25.38
N ASP A 157 -32.62 -10.01 25.12
CA ASP A 157 -32.64 -8.94 26.13
C ASP A 157 -34.04 -8.31 26.34
N GLY A 158 -35.01 -8.63 25.49
CA GLY A 158 -36.33 -7.99 25.50
C GLY A 158 -36.30 -6.53 25.01
N PRO A 159 -37.30 -5.71 25.39
CA PRO A 159 -37.52 -4.37 24.81
C PRO A 159 -36.37 -3.38 25.04
N VAL A 160 -35.57 -3.56 26.10
CA VAL A 160 -34.44 -2.67 26.45
C VAL A 160 -33.39 -2.57 25.34
N SER A 161 -33.34 -3.58 24.45
CA SER A 161 -32.36 -3.67 23.36
C SER A 161 -32.94 -3.41 21.97
N GLU A 162 -34.23 -3.08 21.86
CA GLU A 162 -34.89 -2.89 20.57
C GLU A 162 -34.22 -1.79 19.73
N VAL A 163 -33.94 -0.65 20.35
CA VAL A 163 -33.25 0.48 19.70
C VAL A 163 -31.83 0.09 19.28
N PHE A 164 -31.10 -0.63 20.14
CA PHE A 164 -29.76 -1.14 19.79
C PHE A 164 -29.85 -2.01 18.53
N ARG A 165 -30.72 -3.03 18.52
CA ARG A 165 -30.85 -3.93 17.37
C ARG A 165 -31.22 -3.19 16.10
N LYS A 166 -32.16 -2.25 16.16
CA LYS A 166 -32.54 -1.42 15.00
C LYS A 166 -31.37 -0.61 14.44
N VAL A 167 -30.52 -0.03 15.30
CA VAL A 167 -29.36 0.75 14.85
C VAL A 167 -28.31 -0.11 14.14
N PHE A 168 -28.16 -1.37 14.56
CA PHE A 168 -27.15 -2.29 14.01
C PHE A 168 -27.69 -3.18 12.88
N SER A 169 -29.01 -3.37 12.75
CA SER A 169 -29.63 -4.08 11.61
C SER A 169 -29.60 -3.26 10.32
N ASP A 170 -29.72 -1.94 10.41
CA ASP A 170 -30.01 -1.09 9.24
C ASP A 170 -28.75 -0.50 8.58
N ARG A 171 -27.54 -0.63 9.16
CA ARG A 171 -26.38 0.19 8.76
C ARG A 171 -24.99 -0.46 8.91
N PHE A 172 -24.70 -1.52 8.16
CA PHE A 172 -23.32 -1.87 7.78
C PHE A 172 -23.07 -2.01 6.26
N THR A 173 -24.10 -1.85 5.43
CA THR A 173 -23.98 -1.56 3.99
C THR A 173 -23.72 -0.08 3.76
#